data_AF-A0A0Q9YQ88-F1
#
_entry.id   AF-A0A0Q9YQ88-F1
#
_cell.length_a   1.000
_cell.length_b   1.000
_cell.length_c   1.000
_cell.angle_alpha   90.00
_cell.angle_beta   90.00
_cell.angle_gamma   90.00
#
_symmetry.space_group_name_H-M   'P 1'
#
loop_
_entity.id
_entity.type
_entity.pdbx_description
1 polymer ?
#
loop_
_entity_poly.entity_id
_entity_poly.type
_entity_poly.pdbx_seq_one_letter_code
_entity_poly.pdbx_strand_id
1 'polypeptide(L)'
;MSKQGFIQLRTKQALTQLAKDPEVTIFAPLWVKTALEKVSAELQDMRFNVGESKCYYTINKTMTLIDLVAIARAESVNTTGIINFSQYPDISEATVIALRDLVKHCVIVGKDVAIQYGGYPNLSTIRFALNQEVYICDLPGLQFQALNNTGRHVLLTEKGDLPKGALDEDIYLNTVGETKKTYQQAIADNSGRFLTGFFKNTAVIFDTKAFHAFVAQDFVLSAQALNRHAKAHNPQRSLNFKFLKYGAGFFAEALKGKAREELDVHLTLGVLLGLRQLLLVQSPDTYSQIKRIELPFFNTANNPKIQRILDKIALLCKQKGIEFASDKNDALAPTSTHMTATTNCSDPHAPTGNEMNYGSVDAAIAENLKRKGNNFSPICNPEMKAQYVIVQHLGHDAEAVIKNILKPTSLLQHIKNRKWSLLVATVISAAIRVESLLWLGLRASWATCLSVGGLVLLGVELIQWLRDSLKTKQYKNYKSKEVSLPETLTDAQREAFAMGKEAAQSFIAQAKSCFMWQGYRSANDYYAGYQASLLNDESLMSTVKNSKKIK
;
A
#
# COMPACT_ATOMS: atom_id res chain seq x y z
N MET A 1 29.31 -30.15 -6.68
CA MET A 1 28.10 -30.12 -5.84
C MET A 1 27.06 -29.30 -6.58
N SER A 2 25.80 -29.73 -6.68
CA SER A 2 24.76 -28.90 -7.29
C SER A 2 24.43 -27.72 -6.37
N LYS A 3 24.32 -26.50 -6.92
CA LYS A 3 23.83 -25.33 -6.19
C LYS A 3 22.37 -25.57 -5.79
N GLN A 4 22.03 -25.44 -4.50
CA GLN A 4 20.70 -25.79 -3.98
C GLN A 4 20.04 -24.66 -3.22
N GLY A 5 18.93 -24.12 -3.71
CA GLY A 5 18.10 -23.17 -2.98
C GLY A 5 16.87 -23.79 -2.31
N PHE A 6 16.05 -22.95 -1.70
CA PHE A 6 14.79 -23.35 -1.05
C PHE A 6 13.63 -22.45 -1.47
N ILE A 7 12.47 -23.06 -1.75
CA ILE A 7 11.18 -22.40 -1.96
C ILE A 7 10.23 -22.89 -0.89
N GLN A 8 9.81 -22.01 0.00
CA GLN A 8 8.85 -22.33 1.04
C GLN A 8 7.42 -22.13 0.53
N LEU A 9 6.55 -23.10 0.81
CA LEU A 9 5.12 -22.95 0.54
C LEU A 9 4.52 -22.03 1.61
N ARG A 10 3.65 -21.12 1.18
CA ARG A 10 2.89 -20.27 2.09
C ARG A 10 1.92 -21.10 2.93
N THR A 11 1.55 -20.57 4.09
CA THR A 11 0.48 -21.12 4.94
C THR A 11 -0.80 -21.39 4.14
N LYS A 12 -1.35 -22.62 4.24
CA LYS A 12 -2.50 -23.15 3.47
C LYS A 12 -2.26 -23.40 1.97
N GLN A 13 -1.05 -23.18 1.46
CA GLN A 13 -0.65 -23.65 0.13
C GLN A 13 -0.17 -25.10 0.23
N ALA A 14 -0.62 -25.96 -0.68
CA ALA A 14 -0.24 -27.37 -0.68
C ALA A 14 0.00 -27.87 -2.11
N LEU A 15 1.06 -28.66 -2.31
CA LEU A 15 1.34 -29.29 -3.61
C LEU A 15 0.27 -30.31 -4.03
N THR A 16 -0.55 -30.79 -3.09
CA THR A 16 -1.70 -31.65 -3.38
C THR A 16 -2.90 -30.89 -3.94
N GLN A 17 -2.88 -29.55 -3.90
CA GLN A 17 -3.95 -28.67 -4.37
C GLN A 17 -3.50 -27.84 -5.57
N LEU A 18 -2.99 -28.51 -6.61
CA LEU A 18 -2.59 -27.85 -7.85
C LEU A 18 -3.81 -27.22 -8.54
N ALA A 19 -3.69 -25.95 -8.91
CA ALA A 19 -4.78 -25.22 -9.54
C ALA A 19 -4.98 -25.60 -11.01
N LYS A 20 -3.90 -26.00 -11.72
CA LYS A 20 -3.87 -26.33 -13.16
C LYS A 20 -4.73 -25.35 -13.99
N ASP A 21 -4.42 -24.07 -13.85
CA ASP A 21 -5.18 -23.00 -14.48
C ASP A 21 -4.34 -22.35 -15.59
N PRO A 22 -4.58 -22.71 -16.86
CA PRO A 22 -3.82 -22.21 -18.00
C PRO A 22 -4.22 -20.80 -18.42
N GLU A 23 -5.21 -20.18 -17.77
CA GLU A 23 -5.62 -18.80 -18.03
C GLU A 23 -4.71 -17.83 -17.27
N VAL A 24 -4.22 -18.21 -16.07
CA VAL A 24 -3.36 -17.35 -15.27
C VAL A 24 -2.07 -17.02 -16.03
N THR A 25 -1.79 -15.72 -16.17
CA THR A 25 -0.69 -15.22 -16.99
C THR A 25 0.12 -14.19 -16.23
N ILE A 26 1.45 -14.33 -16.27
CA ILE A 26 2.42 -13.34 -15.80
C ILE A 26 2.68 -12.35 -16.93
N PHE A 27 2.53 -11.06 -16.64
CA PHE A 27 2.84 -9.98 -17.57
C PHE A 27 4.02 -9.17 -17.04
N ALA A 28 4.95 -8.80 -17.94
CA ALA A 28 6.05 -7.91 -17.62
C ALA A 28 6.36 -6.98 -18.81
N PRO A 29 6.95 -5.80 -18.59
CA PRO A 29 7.50 -4.98 -19.67
C PRO A 29 8.55 -5.74 -20.48
N LEU A 30 8.61 -5.49 -21.78
CA LEU A 30 9.55 -6.19 -22.68
C LEU A 30 11.01 -6.07 -22.24
N TRP A 31 11.42 -4.94 -21.66
CA TRP A 31 12.79 -4.74 -21.18
C TRP A 31 13.19 -5.71 -20.07
N VAL A 32 12.23 -6.25 -19.30
CA VAL A 32 12.49 -7.25 -18.25
C VAL A 32 13.09 -8.52 -18.85
N LYS A 33 12.76 -8.86 -20.11
CA LYS A 33 13.34 -10.00 -20.82
C LYS A 33 14.87 -9.87 -20.92
N THR A 34 15.34 -8.73 -21.40
CA THR A 34 16.78 -8.46 -21.55
C THR A 34 17.46 -8.35 -20.18
N ALA A 35 16.79 -7.78 -19.19
CA ALA A 35 17.32 -7.69 -17.83
C ALA A 35 17.47 -9.08 -17.17
N LEU A 36 16.54 -10.00 -17.42
CA LEU A 36 16.61 -11.39 -16.95
C LEU A 36 17.81 -12.15 -17.52
N GLU A 37 18.13 -11.95 -18.79
CA GLU A 37 19.28 -12.59 -19.44
C GLU A 37 20.60 -12.24 -18.72
N LYS A 38 20.72 -11.00 -18.22
CA LYS A 38 21.93 -10.52 -17.50
C LYS A 38 22.16 -11.21 -16.16
N VAL A 39 21.10 -11.63 -15.46
CA VAL A 39 21.20 -12.30 -14.14
C VAL A 39 21.07 -13.82 -14.23
N SER A 40 20.73 -14.36 -15.40
CA SER A 40 20.48 -15.79 -15.60
C SER A 40 21.71 -16.67 -15.38
N ALA A 41 22.92 -16.15 -15.60
CA ALA A 41 24.15 -16.94 -15.55
C ALA A 41 24.44 -17.52 -14.14
N GLU A 42 24.16 -16.78 -13.07
CA GLU A 42 24.36 -17.29 -11.70
C GLU A 42 23.35 -18.39 -11.31
N LEU A 43 22.20 -18.38 -11.98
CA LEU A 43 21.01 -19.18 -11.68
C LEU A 43 20.89 -20.44 -12.55
N GLN A 44 21.75 -20.57 -13.55
CA GLN A 44 21.74 -21.69 -14.48
C GLN A 44 21.89 -23.03 -13.73
N ASP A 45 21.02 -23.99 -14.06
CA ASP A 45 21.01 -25.36 -13.52
C ASP A 45 20.82 -25.43 -11.98
N MET A 46 20.38 -24.33 -11.36
CA MET A 46 20.05 -24.31 -9.94
C MET A 46 18.81 -25.12 -9.65
N ARG A 47 18.85 -25.83 -8.52
CA ARG A 47 17.74 -26.65 -8.02
C ARG A 47 17.24 -26.06 -6.71
N PHE A 48 15.93 -25.90 -6.58
CA PHE A 48 15.29 -25.40 -5.38
C PHE A 48 14.44 -26.49 -4.76
N ASN A 49 14.69 -26.82 -3.49
CA ASN A 49 13.83 -27.69 -2.71
C ASN A 49 12.50 -26.99 -2.44
N VAL A 50 11.37 -27.65 -2.72
CA VAL A 50 10.04 -27.05 -2.52
C VAL A 50 9.42 -27.56 -1.22
N GLY A 51 9.31 -26.68 -0.22
CA GLY A 51 8.84 -27.01 1.12
C GLY A 51 9.67 -28.12 1.77
N GLU A 52 9.02 -28.94 2.58
CA GLU A 52 9.60 -30.16 3.16
C GLU A 52 9.50 -31.38 2.22
N SER A 53 9.07 -31.16 0.98
CA SER A 53 8.86 -32.24 0.02
C SER A 53 10.18 -32.68 -0.62
N LYS A 54 10.22 -33.89 -1.18
CA LYS A 54 11.31 -34.37 -2.04
C LYS A 54 11.22 -33.83 -3.47
N CYS A 55 10.39 -32.80 -3.72
CA CYS A 55 10.22 -32.18 -5.03
C CYS A 55 11.21 -31.03 -5.22
N TYR A 56 11.69 -30.90 -6.46
CA TYR A 56 12.65 -29.87 -6.85
C TYR A 56 12.06 -29.02 -7.96
N TYR A 57 12.24 -27.70 -7.86
CA TYR A 57 12.08 -26.77 -8.95
C TYR A 57 13.46 -26.52 -9.58
N THR A 58 13.60 -26.70 -10.89
CA THR A 58 14.89 -26.55 -11.56
C THR A 58 14.82 -25.42 -12.56
N ILE A 59 15.79 -24.51 -12.51
CA ILE A 59 15.95 -23.47 -13.52
C ILE A 59 16.68 -24.09 -14.71
N ASN A 60 16.06 -24.04 -15.88
CA ASN A 60 16.66 -24.49 -17.12
C ASN A 60 17.80 -23.54 -17.56
N LYS A 61 18.46 -23.85 -18.69
CA LYS A 61 19.55 -23.00 -19.24
C LYS A 61 19.17 -21.53 -19.43
N THR A 62 17.89 -21.25 -19.68
CA THR A 62 17.38 -19.89 -19.85
C THR A 62 16.27 -19.64 -18.85
N MET A 63 16.40 -18.58 -18.07
CA MET A 63 15.43 -18.20 -17.07
C MET A 63 14.20 -17.55 -17.71
N THR A 64 13.02 -18.00 -17.31
CA THR A 64 11.72 -17.48 -17.76
C THR A 64 11.11 -16.54 -16.73
N LEU A 65 10.01 -15.84 -17.09
CA LEU A 65 9.22 -15.09 -16.10
C LEU A 65 8.60 -15.99 -15.03
N ILE A 66 8.28 -17.24 -15.38
CA ILE A 66 7.76 -18.23 -14.44
C ILE A 66 8.85 -18.55 -13.41
N ASP A 67 10.09 -18.78 -13.87
CA ASP A 67 11.24 -18.99 -12.99
C ASP A 67 11.48 -17.78 -12.10
N LEU A 68 11.47 -16.56 -12.67
CA LEU A 68 11.59 -15.31 -11.91
C LEU A 68 10.59 -15.26 -10.76
N VAL A 69 9.30 -15.42 -11.06
CA VAL A 69 8.25 -15.34 -10.04
C VAL A 69 8.40 -16.46 -9.01
N ALA A 70 8.71 -17.69 -9.45
CA ALA A 70 8.85 -18.85 -8.56
C ALA A 70 9.98 -18.66 -7.54
N ILE A 71 11.14 -18.17 -7.98
CA ILE A 71 12.31 -18.02 -7.12
C ILE A 71 12.33 -16.69 -6.40
N ALA A 72 11.81 -15.61 -6.99
CA ALA A 72 11.75 -14.32 -6.31
C ALA A 72 10.69 -14.35 -5.20
N ARG A 73 9.61 -15.11 -5.38
CA ARG A 73 8.51 -15.20 -4.40
C ARG A 73 8.53 -16.52 -3.65
N ALA A 74 9.72 -16.88 -3.18
CA ALA A 74 10.02 -18.18 -2.57
C ALA A 74 9.77 -18.25 -1.05
N GLU A 75 9.31 -17.16 -0.43
CA GLU A 75 9.13 -17.08 1.01
C GLU A 75 7.70 -17.46 1.40
N SER A 76 7.55 -18.24 2.48
CA SER A 76 6.23 -18.70 2.93
C SER A 76 5.38 -17.53 3.43
N VAL A 77 5.98 -16.65 4.22
CA VAL A 77 5.42 -15.39 4.71
C VAL A 77 6.57 -14.40 4.86
N ASN A 78 6.38 -13.16 4.42
CA ASN A 78 7.33 -12.08 4.64
C ASN A 78 6.61 -10.76 4.91
N THR A 79 6.38 -10.45 6.18
CA THR A 79 5.84 -9.15 6.62
C THR A 79 6.95 -8.12 6.88
N THR A 80 8.19 -8.54 7.10
CA THR A 80 9.27 -7.64 7.54
C THR A 80 9.96 -6.95 6.37
N GLY A 81 9.73 -7.40 5.13
CA GLY A 81 10.47 -7.03 3.94
C GLY A 81 11.92 -7.55 3.95
N ILE A 82 12.35 -8.34 4.94
CA ILE A 82 13.74 -8.79 5.02
C ILE A 82 13.93 -9.94 4.03
N ILE A 83 14.85 -9.78 3.07
CA ILE A 83 15.23 -10.87 2.15
C ILE A 83 15.95 -11.97 2.92
N ASN A 84 15.47 -13.20 2.83
CA ASN A 84 16.18 -14.36 3.39
C ASN A 84 17.25 -14.88 2.41
N PHE A 85 18.45 -14.29 2.44
CA PHE A 85 19.56 -14.69 1.58
C PHE A 85 20.01 -16.16 1.78
N SER A 86 19.76 -16.75 2.94
CA SER A 86 20.13 -18.15 3.20
C SER A 86 19.37 -19.16 2.31
N GLN A 87 18.25 -18.75 1.68
CA GLN A 87 17.53 -19.56 0.71
C GLN A 87 18.22 -19.68 -0.66
N TYR A 88 19.27 -18.87 -0.87
CA TYR A 88 19.98 -18.72 -2.15
C TYR A 88 21.48 -18.94 -1.96
N PRO A 89 21.92 -20.09 -1.42
CA PRO A 89 23.35 -20.36 -1.34
C PRO A 89 23.92 -20.39 -2.76
N ASP A 90 25.14 -19.87 -2.91
CA ASP A 90 25.86 -19.79 -4.18
C ASP A 90 25.28 -18.80 -5.22
N ILE A 91 24.39 -17.89 -4.78
CA ILE A 91 23.93 -16.71 -5.54
C ILE A 91 24.39 -15.46 -4.80
N SER A 92 24.92 -14.48 -5.52
CA SER A 92 25.33 -13.20 -4.92
C SER A 92 24.13 -12.42 -4.39
N GLU A 93 24.31 -11.68 -3.29
CA GLU A 93 23.23 -10.83 -2.74
C GLU A 93 22.72 -9.82 -3.77
N ALA A 94 23.62 -9.27 -4.61
CA ALA A 94 23.26 -8.34 -5.68
C ALA A 94 22.32 -8.97 -6.71
N THR A 95 22.53 -10.26 -7.04
CA THR A 95 21.64 -11.02 -7.93
C THR A 95 20.31 -11.32 -7.23
N VAL A 96 20.30 -11.73 -5.96
CA VAL A 96 19.04 -11.96 -5.21
C VAL A 96 18.20 -10.68 -5.11
N ILE A 97 18.84 -9.54 -4.82
CA ILE A 97 18.19 -8.23 -4.79
C ILE A 97 17.60 -7.91 -6.18
N ALA A 98 18.39 -8.08 -7.25
CA ALA A 98 17.92 -7.86 -8.62
C ALA A 98 16.70 -8.72 -8.99
N LEU A 99 16.63 -9.98 -8.52
CA LEU A 99 15.44 -10.82 -8.71
C LEU A 99 14.20 -10.24 -8.04
N ARG A 100 14.33 -9.72 -6.81
CA ARG A 100 13.24 -9.03 -6.09
C ARG A 100 12.82 -7.74 -6.79
N ASP A 101 13.75 -7.03 -7.41
CA ASP A 101 13.40 -5.84 -8.18
C ASP A 101 12.72 -6.17 -9.50
N LEU A 102 13.20 -7.18 -10.23
CA LEU A 102 12.58 -7.58 -11.49
C LEU A 102 11.15 -8.07 -11.28
N VAL A 103 10.87 -8.85 -10.23
CA VAL A 103 9.50 -9.31 -9.97
C VAL A 103 8.55 -8.17 -9.60
N LYS A 104 9.07 -7.04 -9.07
CA LYS A 104 8.28 -5.81 -8.87
C LYS A 104 7.78 -5.19 -10.18
N HIS A 105 8.39 -5.54 -11.30
CA HIS A 105 7.93 -5.13 -12.63
C HIS A 105 7.04 -6.18 -13.30
N CYS A 106 6.66 -7.24 -12.60
CA CYS A 106 5.71 -8.23 -13.07
C CYS A 106 4.34 -8.03 -12.42
N VAL A 107 3.29 -8.37 -13.15
CA VAL A 107 1.94 -8.58 -12.58
C VAL A 107 1.45 -9.96 -12.95
N ILE A 108 0.68 -10.58 -12.05
CA ILE A 108 0.07 -11.89 -12.31
C ILE A 108 -1.43 -11.71 -12.41
N VAL A 109 -2.01 -12.02 -13.57
CA VAL A 109 -3.45 -11.84 -13.81
C VAL A 109 -4.14 -13.17 -14.00
N GLY A 110 -5.26 -13.34 -13.32
CA GLY A 110 -6.10 -14.53 -13.43
C GLY A 110 -7.51 -14.28 -12.92
N LYS A 111 -8.43 -15.16 -13.29
CA LYS A 111 -9.78 -15.19 -12.73
C LYS A 111 -9.81 -16.03 -11.45
N ASP A 112 -10.68 -15.71 -10.50
CA ASP A 112 -11.03 -16.61 -9.40
C ASP A 112 -12.47 -16.33 -8.95
N VAL A 113 -12.97 -17.09 -7.96
CA VAL A 113 -14.27 -16.83 -7.33
C VAL A 113 -14.07 -16.17 -5.98
N ALA A 114 -14.54 -14.93 -5.83
CA ALA A 114 -14.62 -14.27 -4.54
C ALA A 114 -15.81 -14.85 -3.77
N ILE A 115 -15.53 -15.56 -2.67
CA ILE A 115 -16.56 -16.20 -1.83
C ILE A 115 -17.20 -15.20 -0.87
N GLN A 116 -16.46 -14.13 -0.52
CA GLN A 116 -16.92 -13.06 0.35
C GLN A 116 -16.13 -11.76 0.08
N TYR A 117 -16.55 -10.65 0.68
CA TYR A 117 -15.76 -9.43 0.83
C TYR A 117 -15.92 -8.85 2.25
N GLY A 118 -14.98 -8.00 2.67
CA GLY A 118 -14.89 -7.53 4.05
C GLY A 118 -14.34 -8.60 5.03
N GLY A 119 -14.57 -8.41 6.33
CA GLY A 119 -14.28 -9.42 7.35
C GLY A 119 -12.84 -9.54 7.83
N TYR A 120 -12.06 -8.47 7.74
CA TYR A 120 -10.68 -8.42 8.22
C TYR A 120 -10.68 -8.14 9.74
N PRO A 121 -10.01 -8.97 10.56
CA PRO A 121 -10.18 -9.14 12.00
C PRO A 121 -9.75 -7.95 12.85
N ASN A 122 -8.96 -7.00 12.31
CA ASN A 122 -8.60 -5.78 13.03
C ASN A 122 -9.75 -4.76 13.10
N LEU A 123 -10.84 -5.02 12.40
CA LEU A 123 -12.09 -4.27 12.52
C LEU A 123 -13.19 -5.30 12.72
N SER A 124 -14.10 -5.05 13.66
CA SER A 124 -15.37 -5.74 13.80
C SER A 124 -16.23 -5.59 12.52
N THR A 125 -15.79 -6.20 11.44
CA THR A 125 -16.32 -5.97 10.09
C THR A 125 -17.11 -7.18 9.66
N ILE A 126 -18.35 -6.87 9.28
CA ILE A 126 -19.32 -7.80 8.72
C ILE A 126 -18.69 -8.42 7.47
N ARG A 127 -18.78 -9.75 7.37
CA ARG A 127 -18.47 -10.50 6.15
C ARG A 127 -19.72 -10.53 5.28
N PHE A 128 -19.56 -10.20 4.01
CA PHE A 128 -20.64 -10.28 3.04
C PHE A 128 -20.34 -11.41 2.06
N ALA A 129 -21.20 -12.42 2.04
CA ALA A 129 -21.09 -13.49 1.05
C ALA A 129 -21.24 -12.91 -0.36
N LEU A 130 -20.44 -13.41 -1.30
CA LEU A 130 -20.41 -12.90 -2.67
C LEU A 130 -20.60 -14.03 -3.69
N ASN A 131 -19.73 -15.05 -3.67
CA ASN A 131 -19.70 -16.16 -4.63
C ASN A 131 -19.77 -15.70 -6.10
N GLN A 132 -18.93 -14.72 -6.47
CA GLN A 132 -18.88 -14.16 -7.84
C GLN A 132 -17.48 -14.31 -8.44
N GLU A 133 -17.44 -14.47 -9.76
CA GLU A 133 -16.19 -14.41 -10.52
C GLU A 133 -15.60 -13.00 -10.46
N VAL A 134 -14.29 -12.93 -10.23
CA VAL A 134 -13.51 -11.69 -10.20
C VAL A 134 -12.20 -11.90 -10.94
N TYR A 135 -11.63 -10.83 -11.50
CA TYR A 135 -10.25 -10.83 -11.92
C TYR A 135 -9.36 -10.27 -10.82
N ILE A 136 -8.23 -10.92 -10.57
CA ILE A 136 -7.20 -10.46 -9.65
C ILE A 136 -5.95 -10.16 -10.46
N CYS A 137 -5.34 -9.02 -10.17
CA CYS A 137 -4.03 -8.61 -10.68
C CYS A 137 -3.07 -8.51 -9.50
N ASP A 138 -2.26 -9.53 -9.28
CA ASP A 138 -1.25 -9.51 -8.22
C ASP A 138 -0.11 -8.56 -8.60
N LEU A 139 0.03 -7.47 -7.85
CA LEU A 139 0.90 -6.34 -8.14
C LEU A 139 1.85 -6.07 -6.96
N PRO A 140 3.16 -6.36 -7.10
CA PRO A 140 4.11 -6.07 -6.05
C PRO A 140 4.42 -4.58 -5.93
N GLY A 141 4.37 -4.06 -4.71
CA GLY A 141 4.64 -2.66 -4.43
C GLY A 141 6.10 -2.26 -4.27
N LEU A 142 6.36 -0.95 -4.29
CA LEU A 142 7.60 -0.42 -3.72
C LEU A 142 7.57 -0.58 -2.19
N GLN A 143 8.66 -1.13 -1.64
CA GLN A 143 8.78 -1.42 -0.21
C GLN A 143 9.91 -0.61 0.44
N PHE A 144 9.61 -0.05 1.60
CA PHE A 144 10.50 0.74 2.44
C PHE A 144 10.54 0.14 3.86
N GLN A 145 10.82 -1.15 3.99
CA GLN A 145 10.92 -1.84 5.30
C GLN A 145 12.36 -2.29 5.59
N ALA A 146 13.08 -2.74 4.56
CA ALA A 146 14.50 -3.09 4.60
C ALA A 146 15.31 -2.30 3.55
N LEU A 147 16.62 -2.10 3.82
CA LEU A 147 17.48 -1.24 2.99
C LEU A 147 17.66 -1.78 1.55
N ASN A 148 17.56 -3.09 1.39
CA ASN A 148 17.67 -3.81 0.12
C ASN A 148 16.31 -3.99 -0.59
N ASN A 149 15.22 -3.39 -0.08
CA ASN A 149 13.93 -3.46 -0.75
C ASN A 149 13.84 -2.54 -1.96
N THR A 150 12.81 -2.76 -2.78
CA THR A 150 12.55 -2.05 -4.03
C THR A 150 12.38 -0.54 -3.87
N GLY A 151 11.93 -0.05 -2.71
CA GLY A 151 11.80 1.38 -2.43
C GLY A 151 13.12 2.15 -2.50
N ARG A 152 14.27 1.48 -2.37
CA ARG A 152 15.59 2.11 -2.50
C ARG A 152 15.84 2.74 -3.88
N HIS A 153 15.14 2.28 -4.92
CA HIS A 153 15.27 2.86 -6.27
C HIS A 153 14.95 4.34 -6.30
N VAL A 154 14.04 4.79 -5.44
CA VAL A 154 13.61 6.20 -5.34
C VAL A 154 14.29 6.96 -4.19
N LEU A 155 15.26 6.35 -3.52
CA LEU A 155 16.01 6.96 -2.43
C LEU A 155 17.46 7.25 -2.85
N LEU A 156 18.01 8.33 -2.30
CA LEU A 156 19.42 8.68 -2.38
C LEU A 156 19.94 8.94 -0.96
N THR A 157 21.12 8.41 -0.64
CA THR A 157 21.84 8.70 0.60
C THR A 157 23.14 9.44 0.28
N GLU A 158 23.61 10.25 1.21
CA GLU A 158 24.86 11.01 1.05
C GLU A 158 26.07 10.10 0.82
N LYS A 159 26.13 8.99 1.56
CA LYS A 159 27.21 8.01 1.48
C LYS A 159 27.06 7.00 0.34
N GLY A 160 25.91 6.96 -0.33
CA GLY A 160 25.62 5.95 -1.36
C GLY A 160 25.61 4.50 -0.81
N ASP A 161 25.29 4.35 0.46
CA ASP A 161 25.39 3.13 1.27
C ASP A 161 24.15 2.22 1.21
N LEU A 162 23.16 2.55 0.37
CA LEU A 162 22.04 1.63 0.12
C LEU A 162 22.55 0.39 -0.64
N PRO A 163 22.17 -0.84 -0.23
CA PRO A 163 22.49 -2.05 -0.96
C PRO A 163 22.06 -1.95 -2.43
N LYS A 164 22.90 -2.44 -3.34
CA LYS A 164 22.65 -2.37 -4.78
C LYS A 164 22.37 -3.75 -5.33
N GLY A 165 21.33 -3.85 -6.15
CA GLY A 165 21.11 -5.00 -7.01
C GLY A 165 22.00 -4.91 -8.25
N ALA A 166 22.24 -6.05 -8.90
CA ALA A 166 23.02 -6.13 -10.13
C ALA A 166 22.41 -5.34 -11.31
N LEU A 167 21.14 -4.92 -11.19
CA LEU A 167 20.35 -4.28 -12.26
C LEU A 167 19.81 -2.90 -11.89
N ASP A 168 20.26 -2.27 -10.80
CA ASP A 168 19.68 -1.00 -10.32
C ASP A 168 19.69 0.10 -11.38
N GLU A 169 20.79 0.22 -12.11
CA GLU A 169 20.95 1.23 -13.17
C GLU A 169 20.03 0.94 -14.37
N ASP A 170 19.96 -0.32 -14.81
CA ASP A 170 19.07 -0.76 -15.89
C ASP A 170 17.61 -0.54 -15.53
N ILE A 171 17.20 -0.92 -14.32
CA ILE A 171 15.83 -0.78 -13.84
C ILE A 171 15.43 0.68 -13.77
N TYR A 172 16.29 1.52 -13.20
CA TYR A 172 16.03 2.94 -13.09
C TYR A 172 15.95 3.58 -14.49
N LEU A 173 16.87 3.26 -15.39
CA LEU A 173 16.85 3.78 -16.76
C LEU A 173 15.58 3.37 -17.52
N ASN A 174 15.21 2.09 -17.47
CA ASN A 174 14.05 1.57 -18.18
C ASN A 174 12.71 1.97 -17.55
N THR A 175 12.69 2.36 -16.28
CA THR A 175 11.45 2.81 -15.60
C THR A 175 11.29 4.31 -15.67
N VAL A 176 12.36 5.07 -15.38
CA VAL A 176 12.34 6.52 -15.24
C VAL A 176 12.70 7.23 -16.55
N GLY A 177 13.42 6.56 -17.45
CA GLY A 177 13.85 7.11 -18.75
C GLY A 177 15.11 7.97 -18.68
N GLU A 178 15.83 7.97 -17.55
CA GLU A 178 17.08 8.72 -17.34
C GLU A 178 17.99 8.00 -16.36
N THR A 179 19.26 8.40 -16.31
CA THR A 179 20.21 7.91 -15.29
C THR A 179 19.88 8.50 -13.92
N LYS A 180 20.00 7.67 -12.86
CA LYS A 180 19.77 8.10 -11.48
C LYS A 180 20.72 9.23 -11.10
N LYS A 181 20.17 10.30 -10.50
CA LYS A 181 20.96 11.42 -10.00
C LYS A 181 21.81 11.00 -8.81
N THR A 182 22.92 11.69 -8.58
CA THR A 182 23.69 11.57 -7.34
C THR A 182 23.04 12.39 -6.23
N TYR A 183 23.38 12.09 -4.97
CA TYR A 183 22.91 12.89 -3.83
C TYR A 183 23.25 14.38 -3.99
N GLN A 184 24.47 14.70 -4.42
CA GLN A 184 24.94 16.08 -4.63
C GLN A 184 24.14 16.79 -5.73
N GLN A 185 23.79 16.09 -6.81
CA GLN A 185 22.92 16.64 -7.84
C GLN A 185 21.50 16.88 -7.32
N ALA A 186 20.98 15.98 -6.48
CA ALA A 186 19.63 16.07 -5.94
C ALA A 186 19.47 17.23 -4.94
N ILE A 187 20.47 17.50 -4.08
CA ILE A 187 20.42 18.64 -3.14
C ILE A 187 20.58 20.00 -3.85
N ALA A 188 21.28 20.04 -4.99
CA ALA A 188 21.45 21.26 -5.78
C ALA A 188 20.23 21.58 -6.66
N ASP A 189 19.29 20.63 -6.79
CA ASP A 189 18.12 20.75 -7.64
C ASP A 189 16.98 21.50 -6.92
N ASN A 190 16.64 22.67 -7.46
CA ASN A 190 15.57 23.55 -6.93
C ASN A 190 14.23 23.38 -7.65
N SER A 191 14.04 22.31 -8.44
CA SER A 191 12.81 22.06 -9.22
C SER A 191 11.63 21.61 -8.36
N GLY A 192 11.89 21.17 -7.12
CA GLY A 192 10.89 20.55 -6.24
C GLY A 192 10.70 19.05 -6.49
N ARG A 193 11.54 18.42 -7.32
CA ARG A 193 11.54 16.96 -7.56
C ARG A 193 11.95 16.16 -6.33
N PHE A 194 12.86 16.68 -5.52
CA PHE A 194 13.51 15.95 -4.45
C PHE A 194 12.97 16.38 -3.09
N LEU A 195 12.49 15.40 -2.31
CA LEU A 195 12.00 15.64 -0.96
C LEU A 195 12.98 15.10 0.08
N THR A 196 13.19 15.86 1.15
CA THR A 196 13.97 15.38 2.29
C THR A 196 13.16 14.39 3.12
N GLY A 197 13.83 13.41 3.70
CA GLY A 197 13.21 12.46 4.61
C GLY A 197 14.25 11.66 5.39
N PHE A 198 13.74 10.69 6.12
CA PHE A 198 14.57 9.67 6.76
C PHE A 198 14.02 8.30 6.38
N PHE A 199 14.92 7.36 6.15
CA PHE A 199 14.57 5.96 6.03
C PHE A 199 15.27 5.20 7.16
N LYS A 200 14.48 4.64 8.08
CA LYS A 200 14.94 4.21 9.40
C LYS A 200 15.63 5.37 10.13
N ASN A 201 16.95 5.31 10.28
CA ASN A 201 17.78 6.31 10.94
C ASN A 201 18.74 7.02 9.96
N THR A 202 18.59 6.78 8.65
CA THR A 202 19.45 7.36 7.62
C THR A 202 18.72 8.51 6.95
N ALA A 203 19.38 9.67 6.85
CA ALA A 203 18.87 10.79 6.06
C ALA A 203 18.85 10.41 4.58
N VAL A 204 17.72 10.65 3.92
CA VAL A 204 17.53 10.31 2.52
C VAL A 204 16.92 11.47 1.75
N ILE A 205 17.22 11.52 0.46
CA ILE A 205 16.49 12.30 -0.52
C ILE A 205 15.58 11.36 -1.30
N PHE A 206 14.29 11.68 -1.35
CA PHE A 206 13.26 10.94 -2.07
C PHE A 206 13.02 11.58 -3.43
N ASP A 207 13.23 10.80 -4.50
CA ASP A 207 13.02 11.22 -5.88
C ASP A 207 11.56 11.02 -6.30
N THR A 208 10.78 12.11 -6.30
CA THR A 208 9.37 12.04 -6.64
C THR A 208 9.13 11.68 -8.11
N LYS A 209 10.02 12.07 -9.04
CA LYS A 209 9.90 11.73 -10.47
C LYS A 209 10.05 10.22 -10.67
N ALA A 210 11.07 9.63 -10.05
CA ALA A 210 11.26 8.19 -10.09
C ALA A 210 10.05 7.47 -9.49
N PHE A 211 9.57 7.90 -8.32
CA PHE A 211 8.38 7.32 -7.69
C PHE A 211 7.14 7.41 -8.58
N HIS A 212 6.90 8.54 -9.24
CA HIS A 212 5.79 8.69 -10.19
C HIS A 212 5.93 7.72 -11.37
N ALA A 213 7.14 7.54 -11.90
CA ALA A 213 7.38 6.63 -13.02
C ALA A 213 7.10 5.16 -12.66
N PHE A 214 7.54 4.71 -11.48
CA PHE A 214 7.21 3.38 -10.99
C PHE A 214 5.69 3.18 -10.84
N VAL A 215 5.00 4.12 -10.21
CA VAL A 215 3.54 4.04 -10.01
C VAL A 215 2.76 4.12 -11.33
N ALA A 216 3.19 4.98 -12.25
CA ALA A 216 2.59 5.11 -13.57
C ALA A 216 2.73 3.81 -14.39
N GLN A 217 3.93 3.21 -14.37
CA GLN A 217 4.16 1.92 -15.02
C GLN A 217 3.26 0.83 -14.42
N ASP A 218 3.14 0.75 -13.09
CA ASP A 218 2.32 -0.25 -12.40
C ASP A 218 0.84 -0.12 -12.77
N PHE A 219 0.34 1.11 -12.85
CA PHE A 219 -1.03 1.38 -13.28
C PHE A 219 -1.26 0.93 -14.74
N VAL A 220 -0.38 1.33 -15.66
CA VAL A 220 -0.51 1.01 -17.08
C VAL A 220 -0.39 -0.49 -17.32
N LEU A 221 0.62 -1.14 -16.73
CA LEU A 221 0.86 -2.58 -16.86
C LEU A 221 -0.35 -3.38 -16.34
N SER A 222 -0.85 -3.04 -15.16
CA SER A 222 -2.02 -3.71 -14.56
C SER A 222 -3.27 -3.57 -15.45
N ALA A 223 -3.55 -2.35 -15.93
CA ALA A 223 -4.69 -2.10 -16.80
C ALA A 223 -4.59 -2.87 -18.14
N GLN A 224 -3.42 -2.83 -18.78
CA GLN A 224 -3.19 -3.53 -20.04
C GLN A 224 -3.26 -5.06 -19.88
N ALA A 225 -2.68 -5.60 -18.80
CA ALA A 225 -2.71 -7.01 -18.49
C ALA A 225 -4.14 -7.52 -18.26
N LEU A 226 -4.92 -6.81 -17.43
CA LEU A 226 -6.33 -7.12 -17.18
C LEU A 226 -7.16 -7.03 -18.46
N ASN A 227 -7.00 -5.96 -19.23
CA ASN A 227 -7.71 -5.78 -20.50
C ASN A 227 -7.41 -6.92 -21.49
N ARG A 228 -6.13 -7.25 -21.68
CA ARG A 228 -5.71 -8.32 -22.60
C ARG A 228 -6.22 -9.68 -22.15
N HIS A 229 -6.09 -10.00 -20.86
CA HIS A 229 -6.56 -11.25 -20.29
C HIS A 229 -8.09 -11.38 -20.43
N ALA A 230 -8.86 -10.35 -20.08
CA ALA A 230 -10.31 -10.33 -20.25
C ALA A 230 -10.73 -10.43 -21.72
N LYS A 231 -10.06 -9.72 -22.63
CA LYS A 231 -10.34 -9.80 -24.08
C LYS A 231 -10.08 -11.20 -24.65
N ALA A 232 -9.06 -11.91 -24.17
CA ALA A 232 -8.70 -13.24 -24.65
C ALA A 232 -9.65 -14.34 -24.13
N HIS A 233 -10.28 -14.16 -22.97
CA HIS A 233 -11.04 -15.23 -22.32
C HIS A 233 -12.54 -14.92 -22.19
N ASN A 234 -12.92 -13.64 -22.11
CA ASN A 234 -14.31 -13.20 -21.97
C ASN A 234 -14.53 -11.84 -22.67
N PRO A 235 -14.46 -11.76 -24.02
CA PRO A 235 -14.46 -10.49 -24.76
C PRO A 235 -15.74 -9.62 -24.59
N GLN A 236 -16.83 -10.20 -24.09
CA GLN A 236 -18.10 -9.51 -23.83
C GLN A 236 -18.17 -8.89 -22.42
N ARG A 237 -17.24 -9.23 -21.52
CA ARG A 237 -17.25 -8.78 -20.13
C ARG A 237 -16.52 -7.44 -20.01
N SER A 238 -17.28 -6.39 -19.70
CA SER A 238 -16.71 -5.11 -19.26
C SER A 238 -16.22 -5.20 -17.81
N LEU A 239 -15.15 -4.45 -17.52
CA LEU A 239 -14.44 -4.45 -16.24
C LEU A 239 -14.66 -3.15 -15.46
N ASN A 240 -14.84 -3.29 -14.15
CA ASN A 240 -14.54 -2.27 -13.16
C ASN A 240 -13.12 -2.51 -12.64
N PHE A 241 -12.16 -1.72 -13.14
CA PHE A 241 -10.78 -1.80 -12.72
C PHE A 241 -10.57 -1.05 -11.40
N LYS A 242 -10.43 -1.79 -10.31
CA LYS A 242 -10.08 -1.28 -8.99
C LYS A 242 -8.57 -1.30 -8.81
N PHE A 243 -7.96 -0.12 -8.75
CA PHE A 243 -6.53 0.01 -8.47
C PHE A 243 -6.36 0.41 -7.01
N LEU A 244 -5.84 -0.51 -6.20
CA LEU A 244 -5.67 -0.33 -4.76
C LEU A 244 -4.43 0.51 -4.45
N LYS A 245 -4.45 1.15 -3.29
CA LYS A 245 -3.37 2.01 -2.81
C LYS A 245 -2.24 1.18 -2.19
N TYR A 246 -1.42 0.57 -3.05
CA TYR A 246 -0.28 -0.26 -2.63
C TYR A 246 0.90 0.57 -2.10
N GLY A 247 1.80 -0.04 -1.32
CA GLY A 247 3.09 0.56 -0.94
C GLY A 247 3.06 1.74 0.04
N ALA A 248 1.91 2.35 0.32
CA ALA A 248 1.79 3.52 1.21
C ALA A 248 1.35 3.18 2.65
N GLY A 249 0.97 1.94 2.92
CA GLY A 249 0.62 1.42 4.23
C GLY A 249 1.85 0.96 5.02
N PHE A 250 1.80 -0.28 5.49
CA PHE A 250 2.86 -0.93 6.26
C PHE A 250 4.22 -0.93 5.54
N PHE A 251 4.22 -1.09 4.20
CA PHE A 251 5.45 -1.01 3.39
C PHE A 251 6.21 0.31 3.48
N ALA A 252 5.57 1.40 3.94
CA ALA A 252 6.20 2.71 4.07
C ALA A 252 6.47 3.12 5.53
N GLU A 253 6.35 2.22 6.50
CA GLU A 253 6.41 2.56 7.92
C GLU A 253 7.77 3.13 8.38
N ALA A 254 8.87 2.68 7.76
CA ALA A 254 10.19 3.15 8.10
C ALA A 254 10.60 4.43 7.36
N LEU A 255 9.76 4.93 6.44
CA LEU A 255 9.94 6.23 5.80
C LEU A 255 9.35 7.34 6.70
N LYS A 256 10.09 8.43 6.89
CA LYS A 256 9.73 9.56 7.76
C LYS A 256 10.05 10.91 7.10
N GLY A 257 9.54 12.00 7.70
CA GLY A 257 9.71 13.37 7.21
C GLY A 257 8.84 13.67 5.98
N LYS A 258 9.21 14.68 5.18
CA LYS A 258 8.40 15.13 4.04
C LYS A 258 8.14 14.02 3.02
N ALA A 259 9.11 13.14 2.80
CA ALA A 259 8.95 11.97 1.93
C ALA A 259 7.75 11.10 2.35
N ARG A 260 7.53 10.88 3.65
CA ARG A 260 6.37 10.14 4.17
C ARG A 260 5.09 10.96 4.15
N GLU A 261 5.17 12.22 4.56
CA GLU A 261 4.03 13.14 4.64
C GLU A 261 3.37 13.38 3.26
N GLU A 262 4.17 13.43 2.20
CA GLU A 262 3.68 13.66 0.83
C GLU A 262 3.56 12.38 -0.01
N LEU A 263 3.83 11.18 0.56
CA LEU A 263 3.83 9.91 -0.19
C LEU A 263 2.48 9.66 -0.89
N ASP A 264 1.38 9.86 -0.17
CA ASP A 264 0.03 9.64 -0.71
C ASP A 264 -0.32 10.59 -1.86
N VAL A 265 0.17 11.84 -1.78
CA VAL A 265 -0.01 12.84 -2.84
C VAL A 265 0.73 12.38 -4.08
N HIS A 266 1.98 11.96 -3.93
CA HIS A 266 2.82 11.51 -5.04
C HIS A 266 2.37 10.17 -5.62
N LEU A 267 1.80 9.27 -4.83
CA LEU A 267 1.21 8.02 -5.30
C LEU A 267 -0.02 8.33 -6.17
N THR A 268 -0.93 9.17 -5.67
CA THR A 268 -2.12 9.60 -6.43
C THR A 268 -1.72 10.31 -7.74
N LEU A 269 -0.64 11.10 -7.70
CA LEU A 269 -0.11 11.78 -8.88
C LEU A 269 0.51 10.79 -9.89
N GLY A 270 1.22 9.77 -9.43
CA GLY A 270 1.70 8.67 -10.26
C GLY A 270 0.55 7.94 -10.98
N VAL A 271 -0.56 7.70 -10.28
CA VAL A 271 -1.78 7.13 -10.88
C VAL A 271 -2.35 8.04 -11.97
N LEU A 272 -2.44 9.35 -11.73
CA LEU A 272 -2.87 10.30 -12.76
C LEU A 272 -1.96 10.26 -13.99
N LEU A 273 -0.64 10.17 -13.81
CA LEU A 273 0.33 10.09 -14.91
C LEU A 273 0.19 8.77 -15.68
N GLY A 274 0.05 7.65 -14.98
CA GLY A 274 -0.23 6.34 -15.59
C GLY A 274 -1.54 6.34 -16.37
N LEU A 275 -2.59 6.95 -15.83
CA LEU A 275 -3.87 7.08 -16.52
C LEU A 275 -3.76 7.94 -17.79
N ARG A 276 -3.01 9.05 -17.74
CA ARG A 276 -2.73 9.86 -18.95
C ARG A 276 -1.97 9.04 -19.98
N GLN A 277 -0.97 8.27 -19.56
CA GLN A 277 -0.21 7.40 -20.45
C GLN A 277 -1.12 6.34 -21.10
N LEU A 278 -1.98 5.69 -20.32
CA LEU A 278 -2.95 4.72 -20.82
C LEU A 278 -3.95 5.35 -21.81
N LEU A 279 -4.53 6.51 -21.50
CA LEU A 279 -5.64 7.07 -22.28
C LEU A 279 -5.23 7.99 -23.43
N LEU A 280 -4.01 8.51 -23.41
CA LEU A 280 -3.53 9.50 -24.40
C LEU A 280 -2.41 8.97 -25.29
N VAL A 281 -1.59 8.03 -24.79
CA VAL A 281 -0.45 7.48 -25.54
C VAL A 281 -0.77 6.11 -26.11
N GLN A 282 -1.44 5.26 -25.32
CA GLN A 282 -1.80 3.91 -25.79
C GLN A 282 -3.04 3.92 -26.70
N SER A 283 -3.12 2.93 -27.59
CA SER A 283 -4.31 2.70 -28.41
C SER A 283 -5.52 2.37 -27.53
N PRO A 284 -6.75 2.83 -27.87
CA PRO A 284 -7.97 2.46 -27.16
C PRO A 284 -8.19 0.95 -26.98
N ASP A 285 -7.62 0.13 -27.86
CA ASP A 285 -7.69 -1.33 -27.74
C ASP A 285 -7.07 -1.84 -26.43
N THR A 286 -6.06 -1.13 -25.91
CA THR A 286 -5.29 -1.50 -24.71
C THR A 286 -6.08 -1.38 -23.40
N TYR A 287 -7.22 -0.70 -23.41
CA TYR A 287 -8.12 -0.54 -22.26
C TYR A 287 -9.60 -0.72 -22.64
N SER A 288 -9.91 -1.28 -23.82
CA SER A 288 -11.26 -1.38 -24.37
C SER A 288 -12.28 -2.10 -23.47
N GLN A 289 -11.84 -3.04 -22.65
CA GLN A 289 -12.66 -3.77 -21.68
C GLN A 289 -12.93 -2.97 -20.40
N ILE A 290 -12.10 -1.98 -20.07
CA ILE A 290 -12.22 -1.18 -18.86
C ILE A 290 -13.25 -0.08 -19.08
N LYS A 291 -14.41 -0.20 -18.42
CA LYS A 291 -15.52 0.77 -18.51
C LYS A 291 -15.65 1.63 -17.26
N ARG A 292 -15.07 1.17 -16.15
CA ARG A 292 -15.01 1.90 -14.90
C ARG A 292 -13.62 1.77 -14.28
N ILE A 293 -13.13 2.86 -13.71
CA ILE A 293 -11.92 2.90 -12.89
C ILE A 293 -12.32 3.34 -11.49
N GLU A 294 -11.94 2.54 -10.50
CA GLU A 294 -12.16 2.84 -9.10
C GLU A 294 -10.81 2.91 -8.38
N LEU A 295 -10.63 3.91 -7.52
CA LEU A 295 -9.44 4.12 -6.70
C LEU A 295 -9.77 4.03 -5.21
N PRO A 296 -9.99 2.81 -4.67
CA PRO A 296 -10.35 2.66 -3.27
C PRO A 296 -9.32 3.24 -2.31
N PHE A 297 -9.78 3.93 -1.26
CA PHE A 297 -8.95 4.51 -0.20
C PHE A 297 -7.99 5.65 -0.62
N PHE A 298 -8.02 6.08 -1.89
CA PHE A 298 -7.26 7.26 -2.32
C PHE A 298 -7.87 8.56 -1.78
N ASN A 299 -9.19 8.62 -1.63
CA ASN A 299 -9.85 9.79 -1.06
C ASN A 299 -9.56 9.91 0.45
N THR A 300 -8.57 10.74 0.78
CA THR A 300 -8.21 11.11 2.14
C THR A 300 -8.94 12.39 2.51
N ALA A 301 -9.95 12.25 3.36
CA ALA A 301 -10.70 13.39 3.90
C ALA A 301 -9.70 14.43 4.43
N ASN A 302 -9.82 15.67 3.98
CA ASN A 302 -8.99 16.82 4.33
C ASN A 302 -7.65 16.99 3.58
N ASN A 303 -7.34 16.22 2.53
CA ASN A 303 -6.18 16.52 1.67
C ASN A 303 -6.59 17.21 0.35
N PRO A 304 -6.51 18.54 0.25
CA PRO A 304 -6.92 19.27 -0.95
C PRO A 304 -6.03 19.00 -2.17
N LYS A 305 -4.76 18.60 -1.99
CA LYS A 305 -3.89 18.21 -3.11
C LYS A 305 -4.42 16.93 -3.75
N ILE A 306 -4.73 15.91 -2.94
CA ILE A 306 -5.26 14.62 -3.41
C ILE A 306 -6.61 14.82 -4.10
N GLN A 307 -7.53 15.59 -3.51
CA GLN A 307 -8.83 15.85 -4.13
C GLN A 307 -8.69 16.44 -5.54
N ARG A 308 -7.80 17.43 -5.75
CA ARG A 308 -7.55 18.00 -7.08
C ARG A 308 -7.01 16.99 -8.08
N ILE A 309 -6.18 16.06 -7.63
CA ILE A 309 -5.66 15.01 -8.49
C ILE A 309 -6.81 14.06 -8.88
N LEU A 310 -7.64 13.65 -7.93
CA LEU A 310 -8.83 12.83 -8.18
C LEU A 310 -9.82 13.53 -9.12
N ASP A 311 -10.05 14.83 -8.98
CA ASP A 311 -10.90 15.61 -9.90
C ASP A 311 -10.36 15.60 -11.34
N LYS A 312 -9.04 15.67 -11.51
CA LYS A 312 -8.39 15.57 -12.83
C LYS A 312 -8.49 14.15 -13.41
N ILE A 313 -8.36 13.13 -12.57
CA ILE A 313 -8.58 11.73 -12.96
C ILE A 313 -10.03 11.56 -13.44
N ALA A 314 -11.02 12.02 -12.67
CA ALA A 314 -12.43 11.97 -13.03
C ALA A 314 -12.71 12.65 -14.37
N LEU A 315 -12.10 13.82 -14.61
CA LEU A 315 -12.24 14.55 -15.86
C LEU A 315 -11.66 13.76 -17.06
N LEU A 316 -10.49 13.16 -16.91
CA LEU A 316 -9.87 12.34 -17.96
C LEU A 316 -10.70 11.09 -18.28
N CYS A 317 -11.19 10.39 -17.24
CA CYS A 317 -12.08 9.24 -17.41
C CYS A 317 -13.36 9.66 -18.16
N LYS A 318 -14.00 10.77 -17.75
CA LYS A 318 -15.20 11.30 -18.41
C LYS A 318 -14.97 11.62 -19.88
N GLN A 319 -13.83 12.22 -20.25
CA GLN A 319 -13.48 12.52 -21.64
C GLN A 319 -13.36 11.27 -22.53
N LYS A 320 -13.12 10.10 -21.93
CA LYS A 320 -13.02 8.82 -22.63
C LYS A 320 -14.23 7.91 -22.43
N GLY A 321 -15.30 8.41 -21.79
CA GLY A 321 -16.50 7.62 -21.49
C GLY A 321 -16.26 6.50 -20.48
N ILE A 322 -15.28 6.67 -19.57
CA ILE A 322 -14.99 5.74 -18.49
C ILE A 322 -15.59 6.29 -17.20
N GLU A 323 -16.33 5.47 -16.47
CA GLU A 323 -16.85 5.81 -15.15
C GLU A 323 -15.71 5.92 -14.12
N PHE A 324 -15.83 6.83 -13.14
CA PHE A 324 -14.82 7.01 -12.11
C PHE A 324 -15.42 7.05 -10.71
N ALA A 325 -14.75 6.39 -9.76
CA ALA A 325 -15.04 6.49 -8.33
C ALA A 325 -13.75 6.39 -7.48
N SER A 326 -13.81 6.90 -6.26
CA SER A 326 -12.69 6.86 -5.29
C SER A 326 -13.17 6.62 -3.86
N ASP A 327 -14.29 5.91 -3.72
CA ASP A 327 -14.91 5.61 -2.43
C ASP A 327 -14.11 4.57 -1.64
N LYS A 328 -14.39 4.43 -0.34
CA LYS A 328 -13.69 3.47 0.54
C LYS A 328 -14.29 2.07 0.48
N ASN A 329 -14.54 1.58 -0.74
CA ASN A 329 -15.09 0.25 -0.94
C ASN A 329 -14.00 -0.81 -0.79
N ASP A 330 -14.41 -2.01 -0.37
CA ASP A 330 -13.53 -3.18 -0.38
C ASP A 330 -13.09 -3.54 -1.81
N ALA A 331 -11.90 -4.13 -1.91
CA ALA A 331 -11.28 -4.58 -3.16
C ALA A 331 -12.17 -5.54 -3.97
N LEU A 332 -12.94 -6.40 -3.29
CA LEU A 332 -13.81 -7.41 -3.91
C LEU A 332 -15.29 -6.99 -3.94
N ALA A 333 -15.67 -5.90 -3.27
CA ALA A 333 -17.07 -5.46 -3.24
C ALA A 333 -17.59 -5.12 -4.66
N PRO A 334 -18.76 -5.64 -5.07
CA PRO A 334 -19.38 -5.27 -6.33
C PRO A 334 -19.97 -3.85 -6.23
N THR A 335 -19.47 -2.92 -7.04
CA THR A 335 -19.81 -1.48 -6.98
C THR A 335 -20.39 -0.95 -8.28
N SER A 336 -20.57 -1.81 -9.28
CA SER A 336 -21.15 -1.50 -10.59
C SER A 336 -21.69 -2.77 -11.25
N THR A 337 -22.30 -2.64 -12.42
CA THR A 337 -22.73 -3.78 -13.25
C THR A 337 -21.57 -4.46 -14.00
N HIS A 338 -20.39 -3.83 -14.04
CA HIS A 338 -19.18 -4.40 -14.63
C HIS A 338 -18.53 -5.43 -13.70
N MET A 339 -17.81 -6.38 -14.26
CA MET A 339 -17.08 -7.39 -13.49
C MET A 339 -15.94 -6.75 -12.70
N THR A 340 -15.84 -7.07 -11.40
CA THR A 340 -14.74 -6.59 -10.56
C THR A 340 -13.41 -7.16 -11.05
N ALA A 341 -12.48 -6.26 -11.34
CA ALA A 341 -11.09 -6.55 -11.64
C ALA A 341 -10.21 -5.71 -10.71
N THR A 342 -9.58 -6.33 -9.71
CA THR A 342 -8.86 -5.60 -8.66
C THR A 342 -7.39 -5.96 -8.62
N THR A 343 -6.54 -4.98 -8.33
CA THR A 343 -5.16 -5.27 -7.94
C THR A 343 -5.13 -5.89 -6.54
N ASN A 344 -4.23 -6.84 -6.31
CA ASN A 344 -3.79 -7.20 -4.96
C ASN A 344 -2.51 -6.43 -4.64
N CYS A 345 -2.44 -5.81 -3.45
CA CYS A 345 -1.25 -5.13 -2.95
C CYS A 345 -0.24 -6.18 -2.44
N SER A 346 0.53 -6.79 -3.35
CA SER A 346 1.49 -7.82 -2.98
C SER A 346 2.88 -7.27 -2.71
N ASP A 347 3.76 -8.15 -2.24
CA ASP A 347 5.19 -7.90 -2.10
C ASP A 347 6.01 -8.79 -3.07
N PRO A 348 7.30 -8.46 -3.27
CA PRO A 348 8.21 -9.22 -4.12
C PRO A 348 8.73 -10.53 -3.51
N HIS A 349 8.38 -10.88 -2.26
CA HIS A 349 9.01 -11.96 -1.49
C HIS A 349 8.14 -13.21 -1.35
N ALA A 350 6.83 -13.04 -1.21
CA ALA A 350 5.88 -14.10 -0.92
C ALA A 350 4.79 -14.19 -2.00
N PRO A 351 4.24 -15.39 -2.28
CA PRO A 351 3.12 -15.56 -3.21
C PRO A 351 1.86 -14.78 -2.80
N THR A 352 0.89 -14.68 -3.71
CA THR A 352 -0.39 -14.01 -3.46
C THR A 352 -1.05 -14.48 -2.16
N GLY A 353 -1.36 -13.52 -1.29
CA GLY A 353 -1.94 -13.78 0.03
C GLY A 353 -0.92 -14.02 1.14
N ASN A 354 0.31 -13.50 1.02
CA ASN A 354 1.40 -13.49 2.00
C ASN A 354 0.94 -13.59 3.47
N GLU A 355 0.22 -12.57 3.97
CA GLU A 355 -0.15 -12.43 5.38
C GLU A 355 -1.39 -13.23 5.80
N MET A 356 -1.66 -14.40 5.22
CA MET A 356 -2.85 -15.21 5.58
C MET A 356 -3.24 -15.07 7.05
N ASN A 357 -4.51 -14.74 7.30
CA ASN A 357 -5.02 -14.32 8.61
C ASN A 357 -4.77 -12.84 9.02
N TYR A 358 -4.62 -11.93 8.04
CA TYR A 358 -5.17 -10.57 8.05
C TYR A 358 -4.46 -9.44 8.86
N GLY A 359 -3.12 -9.30 8.74
CA GLY A 359 -2.40 -8.12 9.25
C GLY A 359 -2.80 -6.82 8.54
N SER A 360 -2.96 -6.89 7.22
CA SER A 360 -3.48 -5.84 6.33
C SER A 360 -4.64 -6.36 5.46
N VAL A 361 -5.68 -5.54 5.31
CA VAL A 361 -6.89 -5.81 4.51
C VAL A 361 -6.53 -6.26 3.09
N ASP A 362 -5.66 -5.51 2.43
CA ASP A 362 -5.30 -5.76 1.04
C ASP A 362 -4.37 -6.97 0.89
N ALA A 363 -3.48 -7.20 1.86
CA ALA A 363 -2.55 -8.33 1.85
C ALA A 363 -3.22 -9.70 2.04
N ALA A 364 -4.48 -9.70 2.53
CA ALA A 364 -5.25 -10.90 2.84
C ALA A 364 -6.36 -11.20 1.81
N ILE A 365 -6.37 -10.54 0.64
CA ILE A 365 -7.42 -10.74 -0.38
C ILE A 365 -7.61 -12.22 -0.74
N ALA A 366 -6.53 -13.01 -0.72
CA ALA A 366 -6.55 -14.44 -0.98
C ALA A 366 -7.49 -15.21 -0.05
N GLU A 367 -7.67 -14.79 1.21
CA GLU A 367 -8.62 -15.45 2.13
C GLU A 367 -10.07 -15.34 1.65
N ASN A 368 -10.38 -14.34 0.83
CA ASN A 368 -11.70 -14.10 0.29
C ASN A 368 -11.90 -14.78 -1.08
N LEU A 369 -10.89 -15.50 -1.58
CA LEU A 369 -10.94 -16.24 -2.84
C LEU A 369 -11.09 -17.74 -2.63
N LYS A 370 -11.81 -18.40 -3.52
CA LYS A 370 -12.08 -19.86 -3.46
C LYS A 370 -10.79 -20.68 -3.49
N ARG A 371 -9.83 -20.32 -4.33
CA ARG A 371 -8.55 -21.05 -4.46
C ARG A 371 -7.44 -20.52 -3.56
N LYS A 372 -7.76 -19.54 -2.70
CA LYS A 372 -6.83 -18.97 -1.72
C LYS A 372 -5.53 -18.45 -2.34
N GLY A 373 -5.51 -18.07 -3.62
CA GLY A 373 -4.31 -17.60 -4.31
C GLY A 373 -3.40 -18.69 -4.88
N ASN A 374 -3.70 -19.99 -4.72
CA ASN A 374 -2.83 -21.08 -5.21
C ASN A 374 -2.62 -21.03 -6.74
N ASN A 375 -3.61 -20.53 -7.48
CA ASN A 375 -3.53 -20.37 -8.93
C ASN A 375 -2.55 -19.27 -9.37
N PHE A 376 -2.15 -18.36 -8.47
CA PHE A 376 -1.20 -17.27 -8.73
C PHE A 376 0.25 -17.60 -8.34
N SER A 377 0.52 -18.83 -7.89
CA SER A 377 1.88 -19.29 -7.58
C SER A 377 2.36 -20.27 -8.65
N PRO A 378 3.51 -20.03 -9.31
CA PRO A 378 4.09 -20.97 -10.28
C PRO A 378 4.28 -22.40 -9.74
N ILE A 379 4.52 -22.52 -8.43
CA ILE A 379 4.73 -23.80 -7.75
C ILE A 379 3.43 -24.60 -7.63
N CYS A 380 2.29 -23.93 -7.46
CA CYS A 380 0.98 -24.57 -7.37
C CYS A 380 0.15 -24.50 -8.66
N ASN A 381 0.64 -23.76 -9.66
CA ASN A 381 0.04 -23.68 -10.98
C ASN A 381 1.12 -23.78 -12.06
N PRO A 382 1.53 -25.01 -12.42
CA PRO A 382 2.56 -25.22 -13.45
C PRO A 382 2.10 -24.84 -14.86
N GLU A 383 0.80 -24.57 -15.06
CA GLU A 383 0.21 -24.22 -16.36
C GLU A 383 0.17 -22.71 -16.61
N MET A 384 0.71 -21.91 -15.69
CA MET A 384 0.80 -20.45 -15.87
C MET A 384 1.51 -20.10 -17.17
N LYS A 385 1.00 -19.07 -17.84
CA LYS A 385 1.63 -18.50 -19.03
C LYS A 385 2.44 -17.26 -18.67
N ALA A 386 3.30 -16.86 -19.58
CA ALA A 386 4.08 -15.64 -19.46
C ALA A 386 3.98 -14.81 -20.75
N GLN A 387 3.83 -13.50 -20.62
CA GLN A 387 3.78 -12.57 -21.74
C GLN A 387 4.57 -11.30 -21.43
N TYR A 388 5.35 -10.86 -22.43
CA TYR A 388 5.96 -9.55 -22.40
C TYR A 388 5.06 -8.53 -23.11
N VAL A 389 5.01 -7.30 -22.58
CA VAL A 389 4.20 -6.20 -23.13
C VAL A 389 5.04 -4.95 -23.33
N ILE A 390 4.68 -4.15 -24.33
CA ILE A 390 5.30 -2.85 -24.57
C ILE A 390 4.54 -1.81 -23.75
N VAL A 391 5.21 -1.23 -22.77
CA VAL A 391 4.70 -0.10 -21.98
C VAL A 391 5.38 1.17 -22.48
N GLN A 392 4.69 1.99 -23.28
CA GLN A 392 5.29 3.23 -23.81
C GLN A 392 5.22 4.32 -22.75
N HIS A 393 6.34 4.99 -22.45
CA HIS A 393 6.41 6.04 -21.44
C HIS A 393 5.74 7.34 -21.89
N LEU A 394 5.16 8.07 -20.94
CA LEU A 394 4.79 9.47 -21.14
C LEU A 394 6.09 10.29 -21.21
N GLY A 395 6.36 10.98 -22.32
CA GLY A 395 7.53 11.84 -22.48
C GLY A 395 7.51 13.07 -21.56
N HIS A 396 8.33 14.10 -21.89
CA HIS A 396 8.56 15.32 -21.10
C HIS A 396 7.31 16.09 -20.62
N ASP A 397 6.12 15.83 -21.17
CA ASP A 397 4.85 16.46 -20.78
C ASP A 397 4.41 16.20 -19.31
N ALA A 398 4.96 15.18 -18.65
CA ALA A 398 4.64 14.87 -17.26
C ALA A 398 4.95 16.04 -16.31
N GLU A 399 6.09 16.71 -16.50
CA GLU A 399 6.57 17.77 -15.59
C GLU A 399 5.66 19.01 -15.61
N ALA A 400 5.12 19.37 -16.78
CA ALA A 400 4.19 20.49 -16.91
C ALA A 400 2.88 20.23 -16.15
N VAL A 401 2.37 19.00 -16.20
CA VAL A 401 1.17 18.58 -15.47
C VAL A 401 1.41 18.65 -13.97
N ILE A 402 2.53 18.10 -13.49
CA ILE A 402 2.92 18.10 -12.07
C ILE A 402 3.00 19.55 -11.55
N LYS A 403 3.75 20.43 -12.24
CA LYS A 403 3.89 21.84 -11.86
C LYS A 403 2.54 22.55 -11.78
N ASN A 404 1.63 22.30 -12.72
CA ASN A 404 0.30 22.91 -12.71
C ASN A 404 -0.62 22.39 -11.59
N ILE A 405 -0.42 21.18 -11.10
CA ILE A 405 -1.20 20.59 -9.98
C ILE A 405 -0.68 21.08 -8.63
N LEU A 406 0.64 21.07 -8.48
CA LEU A 406 1.31 21.40 -7.21
C LEU A 406 1.39 22.90 -6.94
N LYS A 407 1.16 23.75 -7.96
CA LYS A 407 1.02 25.19 -7.76
C LYS A 407 -0.03 25.47 -6.68
N PRO A 408 0.32 26.16 -5.58
CA PRO A 408 -0.67 26.62 -4.63
C PRO A 408 -1.68 27.47 -5.39
N THR A 409 -2.95 27.10 -5.34
CA THR A 409 -4.01 27.99 -5.81
C THR A 409 -3.83 29.28 -5.06
N SER A 410 -3.56 30.36 -5.79
CA SER A 410 -3.50 31.70 -5.21
C SER A 410 -4.75 31.90 -4.35
N LEU A 411 -4.59 32.56 -3.21
CA LEU A 411 -5.69 32.92 -2.31
C LEU A 411 -6.88 33.51 -3.10
N LEU A 412 -6.59 34.25 -4.17
CA LEU A 412 -7.51 34.81 -5.14
C LEU A 412 -8.38 33.77 -5.87
N GLN A 413 -7.85 32.61 -6.28
CA GLN A 413 -8.63 31.54 -6.93
C GLN A 413 -9.61 30.89 -5.95
N HIS A 414 -9.20 30.71 -4.69
CA HIS A 414 -10.06 30.21 -3.62
C HIS A 414 -11.15 31.22 -3.25
N ILE A 415 -10.81 32.51 -3.20
CA ILE A 415 -11.78 33.61 -3.04
C ILE A 415 -12.75 33.66 -4.23
N LYS A 416 -12.28 33.46 -5.47
CA LYS A 416 -13.13 33.50 -6.67
C LYS A 416 -14.14 32.34 -6.70
N ASN A 417 -13.70 31.12 -6.36
CA ASN A 417 -14.59 29.96 -6.28
C ASN A 417 -15.58 30.05 -5.09
N ARG A 418 -15.16 30.60 -3.95
CA ARG A 418 -16.07 30.90 -2.82
C ARG A 418 -17.05 32.02 -3.14
N LYS A 419 -16.63 33.05 -3.88
CA LYS A 419 -17.52 34.14 -4.30
C LYS A 419 -18.60 33.63 -5.25
N TRP A 420 -18.30 32.73 -6.18
CA TRP A 420 -19.31 32.13 -7.06
C TRP A 420 -20.34 31.29 -6.31
N SER A 421 -19.93 30.47 -5.34
CA SER A 421 -20.90 29.72 -4.52
C SER A 421 -21.71 30.63 -3.60
N LEU A 422 -21.10 31.69 -3.05
CA LEU A 422 -21.84 32.70 -2.29
C LEU A 422 -22.81 33.48 -3.17
N LEU A 423 -22.43 33.83 -4.40
CA LEU A 423 -23.27 34.59 -5.34
C LEU A 423 -24.44 33.74 -5.84
N VAL A 424 -24.23 32.46 -6.13
CA VAL A 424 -25.30 31.52 -6.47
C VAL A 424 -26.23 31.31 -5.27
N ALA A 425 -25.69 31.17 -4.05
CA ALA A 425 -26.50 31.08 -2.84
C ALA A 425 -27.26 32.37 -2.51
N THR A 426 -26.69 33.56 -2.79
CA THR A 426 -27.37 34.84 -2.62
C THR A 426 -28.36 35.14 -3.73
N VAL A 427 -28.13 34.70 -4.97
CA VAL A 427 -29.10 34.81 -6.07
C VAL A 427 -30.26 33.85 -5.87
N ILE A 428 -30.02 32.63 -5.37
CA ILE A 428 -31.10 31.72 -4.96
C ILE A 428 -31.85 32.26 -3.74
N SER A 429 -31.15 32.84 -2.76
CA SER A 429 -31.79 33.48 -1.60
C SER A 429 -32.51 34.78 -1.93
N ALA A 430 -32.08 35.50 -2.97
CA ALA A 430 -32.74 36.71 -3.47
C ALA A 430 -33.93 36.37 -4.38
N ALA A 431 -33.86 35.28 -5.15
CA ALA A 431 -34.98 34.74 -5.92
C ALA A 431 -36.10 34.18 -5.02
N ILE A 432 -35.76 33.78 -3.78
CA ILE A 432 -36.74 33.39 -2.74
C ILE A 432 -37.29 34.62 -1.97
N ARG A 433 -36.86 35.85 -2.29
CA ARG A 433 -37.36 37.10 -1.69
C ARG A 433 -38.26 37.91 -2.62
N VAL A 434 -39.22 37.25 -3.25
CA VAL A 434 -40.44 37.90 -3.72
C VAL A 434 -41.62 37.11 -3.17
N GLU A 435 -41.92 37.32 -1.89
CA GLU A 435 -43.27 37.65 -1.44
C GLU A 435 -43.26 37.94 0.07
N SER A 436 -43.82 39.10 0.38
CA SER A 436 -44.00 39.74 1.67
C SER A 436 -44.83 38.90 2.64
N LEU A 437 -44.28 38.51 3.81
CA LEU A 437 -45.04 38.30 5.07
C LEU A 437 -44.27 37.89 6.36
N LEU A 438 -42.93 38.04 6.48
CA LEU A 438 -42.20 37.51 7.66
C LEU A 438 -41.22 38.50 8.31
N TRP A 439 -41.72 39.68 8.69
CA TRP A 439 -40.94 40.64 9.49
C TRP A 439 -40.93 40.36 11.00
N LEU A 440 -41.70 39.37 11.48
CA LEU A 440 -41.74 38.95 12.90
C LEU A 440 -40.97 37.65 13.20
N GLY A 441 -40.67 36.80 12.21
CA GLY A 441 -39.92 35.55 12.41
C GLY A 441 -38.39 35.68 12.40
N LEU A 442 -37.85 36.80 11.90
CA LEU A 442 -36.41 36.98 11.68
C LEU A 442 -35.62 37.40 12.92
N ARG A 443 -36.27 37.91 13.99
CA ARG A 443 -35.56 38.16 15.27
C ARG A 443 -35.42 36.90 16.12
N ALA A 444 -36.34 35.94 15.98
CA ALA A 444 -36.28 34.68 16.72
C ALA A 444 -35.20 33.73 16.14
N SER A 445 -35.06 33.63 14.81
CA SER A 445 -34.13 32.70 14.17
C SER A 445 -32.64 33.07 14.32
N TRP A 446 -32.32 34.37 14.36
CA TRP A 446 -30.94 34.83 14.60
C TRP A 446 -30.48 34.59 16.04
N ALA A 447 -31.39 34.75 17.01
CA ALA A 447 -31.11 34.43 18.41
C ALA A 447 -30.86 32.93 18.62
N THR A 448 -31.62 32.06 17.94
CA THR A 448 -31.42 30.59 18.00
C THR A 448 -30.13 30.16 17.30
N CYS A 449 -29.78 30.77 16.17
CA CYS A 449 -28.52 30.44 15.48
C CYS A 449 -27.28 30.90 16.27
N LEU A 450 -27.35 32.07 16.91
CA LEU A 450 -26.26 32.57 17.76
C LEU A 450 -26.13 31.77 19.06
N SER A 451 -27.24 31.34 19.66
CA SER A 451 -27.19 30.51 20.88
C SER A 451 -26.70 29.10 20.60
N VAL A 452 -27.11 28.47 19.49
CA VAL A 452 -26.58 27.17 19.06
C VAL A 452 -25.11 27.27 18.67
N GLY A 453 -24.71 28.32 17.93
CA GLY A 453 -23.31 28.56 17.59
C GLY A 453 -22.43 28.79 18.83
N GLY A 454 -22.91 29.56 19.80
CA GLY A 454 -22.23 29.79 21.08
C GLY A 454 -22.10 28.53 21.94
N LEU A 455 -23.14 27.69 22.00
CA LEU A 455 -23.12 26.41 22.73
C LEU A 455 -22.14 25.41 22.11
N VAL A 456 -22.04 25.37 20.77
CA VAL A 456 -21.07 24.51 20.09
C VAL A 456 -19.63 24.96 20.35
N LEU A 457 -19.36 26.28 20.30
CA LEU A 457 -18.03 26.82 20.58
C LEU A 457 -17.62 26.61 22.06
N LEU A 458 -18.53 26.86 23.00
CA LEU A 458 -18.31 26.58 24.43
C LEU A 458 -18.11 25.10 24.70
N GLY A 459 -18.83 24.22 23.99
CA GLY A 459 -18.64 22.77 24.07
C GLY A 459 -17.25 22.33 23.58
N VAL A 460 -16.77 22.90 22.48
CA VAL A 460 -15.42 22.63 21.95
C VAL A 460 -14.34 23.13 22.91
N GLU A 461 -14.48 24.34 23.47
CA GLU A 461 -13.54 24.88 24.45
C GLU A 461 -13.54 24.09 25.75
N LEU A 462 -14.71 23.66 26.24
CA LEU A 462 -14.82 22.80 27.43
C LEU A 462 -14.16 21.44 27.20
N ILE A 463 -14.33 20.82 26.02
CA ILE A 463 -13.67 19.56 25.66
C ILE A 463 -12.14 19.75 25.58
N GLN A 464 -11.66 20.86 25.01
CA GLN A 464 -10.22 21.17 24.94
C GLN A 464 -9.64 21.42 26.34
N TRP A 465 -10.34 22.18 27.19
CA TRP A 465 -9.95 22.44 28.57
C TRP A 465 -9.93 21.16 29.41
N LEU A 466 -10.97 20.31 29.31
CA LEU A 466 -10.99 19.00 29.98
C LEU A 466 -9.84 18.12 29.51
N ARG A 467 -9.56 18.09 28.20
CA ARG A 467 -8.43 17.34 27.61
C ARG A 467 -7.09 17.80 28.18
N ASP A 468 -6.86 19.10 28.26
CA ASP A 468 -5.57 19.65 28.68
C ASP A 468 -5.41 19.64 30.21
N SER A 469 -6.50 19.76 30.97
CA SER A 469 -6.53 19.58 32.43
C SER A 469 -6.28 18.11 32.83
N LEU A 470 -6.88 17.15 32.12
CA LEU A 470 -6.64 15.72 32.30
C LEU A 470 -5.21 15.33 31.95
N LYS A 471 -4.66 15.84 30.83
CA LYS A 471 -3.23 15.66 30.46
C LYS A 471 -2.29 16.11 31.57
N THR A 472 -2.54 17.28 32.15
CA THR A 472 -1.64 17.89 33.14
C THR A 472 -1.68 17.17 34.49
N LYS A 473 -2.87 16.73 34.94
CA LYS A 473 -3.02 15.94 36.18
C LYS A 473 -2.48 14.52 36.02
N GLN A 474 -2.72 13.86 34.89
CA GLN A 474 -2.22 12.50 34.66
C GLN A 474 -0.70 12.48 34.46
N TYR A 475 -0.12 13.42 33.71
CA TYR A 475 1.34 13.53 33.55
C TYR A 475 2.05 13.76 34.88
N LYS A 476 1.51 14.62 35.76
CA LYS A 476 2.06 14.85 37.10
C LYS A 476 1.97 13.61 38.01
N ASN A 477 0.85 12.88 37.97
CA ASN A 477 0.70 11.62 38.73
C ASN A 477 1.56 10.47 38.15
N TYR A 478 1.90 10.52 36.87
CA TYR A 478 2.73 9.52 36.19
C TYR A 478 4.22 9.72 36.50
N LYS A 479 4.68 10.96 36.54
CA LYS A 479 6.08 11.30 36.89
C LYS A 479 6.40 11.08 38.37
N SER A 480 5.41 11.05 39.25
CA SER A 480 5.59 10.86 40.70
C SER A 480 5.55 9.40 41.17
N LYS A 481 5.35 8.42 40.27
CA LYS A 481 5.31 6.99 40.59
C LYS A 481 6.25 6.19 39.69
N GLU A 482 7.53 6.52 39.75
CA GLU A 482 8.58 5.68 39.20
C GLU A 482 8.77 4.48 40.14
N VAL A 483 8.15 3.35 39.80
CA VAL A 483 8.28 2.11 40.58
C VAL A 483 9.63 1.48 40.19
N SER A 484 10.53 1.35 41.15
CA SER A 484 11.79 0.63 40.99
C SER A 484 11.51 -0.82 40.59
N LEU A 485 12.06 -1.25 39.46
CA LEU A 485 11.92 -2.61 38.93
C LEU A 485 12.51 -3.64 39.91
N PRO A 486 11.87 -4.80 40.14
CA PRO A 486 12.47 -5.89 40.90
C PRO A 486 13.72 -6.43 40.19
N GLU A 487 14.79 -6.70 40.93
CA GLU A 487 16.11 -7.12 40.39
C GLU A 487 16.12 -8.52 39.75
N THR A 488 15.02 -9.27 39.79
CA THR A 488 14.94 -10.69 39.42
C THR A 488 14.09 -10.96 38.17
N LEU A 489 14.22 -10.14 37.11
CA LEU A 489 13.58 -10.40 35.82
C LEU A 489 14.51 -11.17 34.86
N THR A 490 13.96 -12.13 34.12
CA THR A 490 14.67 -12.81 33.02
C THR A 490 14.90 -11.86 31.84
N ASP A 491 15.85 -12.14 30.96
CA ASP A 491 16.22 -11.23 29.86
C ASP A 491 15.04 -10.99 28.89
N ALA A 492 14.25 -12.02 28.61
CA ALA A 492 13.02 -11.91 27.81
C ALA A 492 11.96 -11.01 28.46
N GLN A 493 11.86 -11.03 29.80
CA GLN A 493 10.93 -10.17 30.54
C GLN A 493 11.42 -8.71 30.57
N ARG A 494 12.74 -8.48 30.65
CA ARG A 494 13.34 -7.15 30.53
C ARG A 494 13.16 -6.57 29.14
N GLU A 495 13.31 -7.38 28.10
CA GLU A 495 13.11 -6.98 26.72
C GLU A 495 11.63 -6.64 26.45
N ALA A 496 10.70 -7.45 26.95
CA ALA A 496 9.27 -7.15 26.90
C ALA A 496 8.89 -5.86 27.64
N PHE A 497 9.50 -5.60 28.80
CA PHE A 497 9.31 -4.35 29.55
C PHE A 497 9.91 -3.13 28.82
N ALA A 498 11.07 -3.29 28.18
CA ALA A 498 11.73 -2.25 27.41
C ALA A 498 10.90 -1.88 26.16
N MET A 499 10.36 -2.87 25.45
CA MET A 499 9.41 -2.66 24.35
C MET A 499 8.12 -1.98 24.80
N GLY A 500 7.60 -2.35 25.99
CA GLY A 500 6.45 -1.66 26.60
C GLY A 500 6.73 -0.19 26.94
N LYS A 501 7.95 0.11 27.41
CA LYS A 501 8.42 1.48 27.73
C LYS A 501 8.60 2.33 26.46
N GLU A 502 9.12 1.77 25.38
CA GLU A 502 9.20 2.45 24.06
C GLU A 502 7.81 2.64 23.43
N ALA A 503 6.93 1.63 23.51
CA ALA A 503 5.57 1.74 23.01
C ALA A 503 4.76 2.82 23.75
N ALA A 504 4.97 2.96 25.07
CA ALA A 504 4.35 3.99 25.91
C ALA A 504 4.77 5.43 25.55
N GLN A 505 5.83 5.61 24.77
CA GLN A 505 6.26 6.93 24.28
C GLN A 505 5.55 7.36 22.98
N SER A 506 4.80 6.48 22.31
CA SER A 506 4.05 6.84 21.11
C SER A 506 2.63 7.36 21.44
N PHE A 507 2.25 8.48 20.83
CA PHE A 507 0.94 9.12 21.01
C PHE A 507 -0.26 8.20 20.70
N ILE A 508 -0.09 7.29 19.73
CA ILE A 508 -1.13 6.36 19.29
C ILE A 508 -1.34 5.23 20.33
N ALA A 509 -0.26 4.74 20.93
CA ALA A 509 -0.34 3.79 22.03
C ALA A 509 -0.93 4.43 23.30
N GLN A 510 -0.59 5.69 23.57
CA GLN A 510 -1.18 6.47 24.67
C GLN A 510 -2.69 6.67 24.47
N ALA A 511 -3.13 7.05 23.27
CA ALA A 511 -4.55 7.20 22.96
C ALA A 511 -5.33 5.88 23.04
N LYS A 512 -4.78 4.77 22.51
CA LYS A 512 -5.39 3.43 22.64
C LYS A 512 -5.45 2.96 24.11
N SER A 513 -4.42 3.27 24.89
CA SER A 513 -4.35 2.90 26.31
C SER A 513 -5.43 3.59 27.14
N CYS A 514 -5.77 4.85 26.85
CA CYS A 514 -6.82 5.60 27.56
C CYS A 514 -8.22 4.98 27.46
N PHE A 515 -8.55 4.30 26.35
CA PHE A 515 -9.88 3.71 26.15
C PHE A 515 -9.98 2.25 26.65
N MET A 516 -8.86 1.55 26.81
CA MET A 516 -8.79 0.15 27.26
C MET A 516 -8.47 0.01 28.76
N TRP A 517 -8.32 1.14 29.46
CA TRP A 517 -7.65 1.27 30.77
C TRP A 517 -8.48 0.93 32.02
N GLN A 518 -9.69 0.39 31.89
CA GLN A 518 -10.49 0.06 33.09
C GLN A 518 -10.00 -1.20 33.82
N GLY A 519 -9.07 -1.98 33.24
CA GLY A 519 -8.68 -3.31 33.76
C GLY A 519 -7.22 -3.52 34.24
N TYR A 520 -6.29 -2.59 33.98
CA TYR A 520 -4.85 -2.77 34.22
C TYR A 520 -4.22 -1.53 34.90
N ARG A 521 -3.30 -1.73 35.86
CA ARG A 521 -2.73 -0.64 36.68
C ARG A 521 -1.61 0.15 35.99
N SER A 522 -0.94 -0.41 34.97
CA SER A 522 0.10 0.28 34.19
C SER A 522 0.15 -0.18 32.72
N ALA A 523 0.77 0.62 31.85
CA ALA A 523 1.00 0.25 30.45
C ALA A 523 1.90 -0.98 30.31
N ASN A 524 2.85 -1.15 31.23
CA ASN A 524 3.74 -2.32 31.27
C ASN A 524 2.95 -3.61 31.54
N ASP A 525 2.00 -3.58 32.47
CA ASP A 525 1.15 -4.75 32.77
C ASP A 525 0.28 -5.16 31.57
N TYR A 526 -0.18 -4.18 30.78
CA TYR A 526 -0.97 -4.45 29.58
C TYR A 526 -0.15 -5.15 28.50
N TYR A 527 1.03 -4.64 28.18
CA TYR A 527 1.88 -5.23 27.15
C TYR A 527 2.50 -6.56 27.59
N ALA A 528 2.84 -6.71 28.86
CA ALA A 528 3.25 -7.99 29.44
C ALA A 528 2.11 -9.02 29.37
N GLY A 529 0.87 -8.62 29.70
CA GLY A 529 -0.30 -9.49 29.58
C GLY A 529 -0.67 -9.83 28.13
N TYR A 530 -0.49 -8.89 27.20
CA TYR A 530 -0.72 -9.10 25.77
C TYR A 530 0.30 -10.07 25.16
N GLN A 531 1.59 -9.91 25.50
CA GLN A 531 2.61 -10.87 25.06
C GLN A 531 2.43 -12.25 25.71
N ALA A 532 2.12 -12.30 27.00
CA ALA A 532 1.81 -13.56 27.68
C ALA A 532 0.65 -14.32 27.00
N SER A 533 -0.37 -13.58 26.53
CA SER A 533 -1.50 -14.10 25.78
C SER A 533 -1.10 -14.61 24.39
N LEU A 534 -0.21 -13.92 23.67
CA LEU A 534 0.30 -14.37 22.37
C LEU A 534 1.18 -15.62 22.47
N LEU A 535 1.89 -15.78 23.58
CA LEU A 535 2.79 -16.91 23.84
C LEU A 535 2.11 -18.09 24.56
N ASN A 536 0.82 -17.97 24.92
CA ASN A 536 0.12 -18.92 25.81
C ASN A 536 0.87 -19.20 27.12
N ASP A 537 1.57 -18.19 27.68
CA ASP A 537 2.32 -18.34 28.92
C ASP A 537 1.42 -18.09 30.14
N GLU A 538 0.85 -19.17 30.69
CA GLU A 538 -0.05 -19.12 31.84
C GLU A 538 0.59 -18.55 33.12
N SER A 539 1.91 -18.72 33.29
CA SER A 539 2.66 -18.23 34.44
C SER A 539 2.78 -16.72 34.41
N LEU A 540 3.13 -16.15 33.24
CA LEU A 540 3.21 -14.71 33.04
C LEU A 540 1.82 -14.07 33.09
N MET A 541 0.80 -14.71 32.51
CA MET A 541 -0.60 -14.27 32.62
C MET A 541 -1.10 -14.25 34.07
N SER A 542 -0.77 -15.26 34.87
CA SER A 542 -1.07 -15.34 36.31
C SER A 542 -0.37 -14.23 37.10
N THR A 543 0.89 -13.97 36.80
CA THR A 543 1.71 -12.93 37.46
C THR A 543 1.16 -11.52 37.19
N VAL A 544 0.80 -11.22 35.94
CA VAL A 544 0.15 -9.96 35.53
C VAL A 544 -1.26 -9.83 36.14
N LYS A 545 -2.00 -10.94 36.32
CA LYS A 545 -3.30 -10.94 37.00
C LYS A 545 -3.18 -10.75 38.51
N ASN A 546 -2.14 -11.31 39.15
CA ASN A 546 -1.94 -11.27 40.60
C ASN A 546 -1.30 -9.97 41.11
N SER A 547 -0.65 -9.17 40.25
CA SER A 547 -0.24 -7.80 40.57
C SER A 547 -1.42 -6.88 40.97
N LYS A 548 -2.66 -7.33 40.75
CA LYS A 548 -3.91 -6.71 41.24
C LYS A 548 -4.12 -6.81 42.76
N LYS A 549 -3.45 -7.72 43.48
CA LYS A 549 -3.79 -8.08 44.88
C LYS A 549 -2.81 -7.62 45.97
N ILE A 550 -1.74 -6.88 45.66
CA ILE A 550 -0.87 -6.31 46.70
C ILE A 550 -1.48 -4.97 47.14
N LYS A 551 -1.89 -4.92 48.41
CA LYS A 551 -2.45 -3.74 49.09
C LYS A 551 -1.37 -2.70 49.35
#